data_AF-A0A833LH45-F1
#
_entry.id   AF-A0A833LH45-F1
#
_cell.length_a   1.000
_cell.length_b   1.000
_cell.length_c   1.000
_cell.angle_alpha   90.00
_cell.angle_beta   90.00
_cell.angle_gamma   90.00
#
_symmetry.space_group_name_H-M   'P 1'
#
loop_
_entity.id
_entity.type
_entity.pdbx_description
1 polymer ?
#
loop_
_entity_poly.entity_id
_entity_poly.type
_entity_poly.pdbx_seq_one_letter_code
_entity_poly.pdbx_strand_id
1 'polypeptide(L)' 'VWVNTFKQFSVATPFAGRKDSGIGVEKGRLGIRNYMRQKSFYWGMNEAPIPWAD' A
#
# COMPACT_ATOMS: atom_id res chain seq x y z
N VAL A 1 -11.53 9.74 12.51
CA VAL A 1 -12.26 10.57 13.50
C VAL A 1 -13.74 10.47 13.18
N TRP A 2 -14.59 10.22 14.17
CA TRP A 2 -16.03 10.31 13.99
C TRP A 2 -16.49 11.72 14.38
N VAL A 3 -17.42 12.28 13.61
CA VAL A 3 -18.03 13.59 13.87
C VAL A 3 -19.53 13.36 14.03
N ASN A 4 -20.08 13.66 15.22
CA ASN A 4 -21.49 13.45 15.58
C ASN A 4 -22.01 12.01 15.43
N THR A 5 -21.12 11.01 15.36
CA THR A 5 -21.44 9.58 15.29
C THR A 5 -20.45 8.77 16.14
N PHE A 6 -20.70 7.47 16.33
CA PHE A 6 -19.79 6.58 17.04
C PHE A 6 -19.82 5.15 16.48
N LYS A 7 -18.65 4.49 16.43
CA LYS A 7 -18.47 3.08 16.02
C LYS A 7 -19.02 2.69 14.63
N GLN A 8 -19.28 3.65 13.75
CA GLN A 8 -19.63 3.36 12.37
C GLN A 8 -18.36 3.00 11.57
N PHE A 9 -18.37 1.85 10.88
CA PHE A 9 -17.24 1.36 10.10
C PHE A 9 -17.63 1.12 8.64
N SER A 10 -16.76 1.57 7.73
CA SER A 10 -16.79 1.20 6.32
C SER A 10 -15.61 0.27 6.01
N VAL A 11 -15.84 -0.75 5.18
CA VAL A 11 -14.79 -1.66 4.72
C VAL A 11 -13.75 -0.96 3.83
N ALA A 12 -14.13 0.14 3.19
CA ALA A 12 -13.25 0.90 2.31
C ALA A 12 -12.34 1.88 3.05
N THR A 13 -12.67 2.23 4.30
CA THR A 13 -11.91 3.21 5.10
C THR A 13 -10.78 2.50 5.86
N PRO A 14 -9.52 2.94 5.74
CA PRO A 14 -8.40 2.39 6.52
C PRO A 14 -8.64 2.51 8.03
N PHE A 15 -8.30 1.47 8.77
CA PHE A 15 -8.34 1.46 10.24
C PHE A 15 -6.92 1.33 10.79
N ALA A 16 -6.48 2.32 11.59
CA ALA A 16 -5.14 2.36 12.14
C ALA A 16 -5.06 3.15 13.44
N GLY A 17 -4.11 2.76 14.28
CA GLY A 17 -3.71 3.46 15.49
C GLY A 17 -2.62 4.51 15.26
N ARG A 18 -2.27 5.21 16.33
CA ARG A 18 -1.10 6.10 16.46
C ARG A 18 -0.45 5.86 17.82
N LYS A 19 0.84 6.19 17.95
CA LYS A 19 1.63 6.01 19.18
C LYS A 19 1.60 4.53 19.64
N ASP A 20 1.34 4.27 20.90
CA ASP A 20 1.34 2.93 21.50
C ASP A 20 0.08 2.11 21.15
N SER A 21 -0.83 2.62 20.32
CA SER A 21 -2.02 1.87 19.83
C SER A 21 -1.69 0.86 18.72
N GLY A 22 -0.40 0.57 18.47
CA GLY A 22 0.06 -0.38 17.47
C GLY A 22 0.51 0.25 16.15
N ILE A 23 0.91 -0.61 15.21
CA ILE A 23 1.52 -0.26 13.92
C ILE A 23 0.73 -0.92 12.79
N GLY A 24 0.66 -0.24 11.63
CA GLY A 24 0.03 -0.76 10.43
C GLY A 24 -1.37 -0.19 10.18
N VAL A 25 -2.00 -0.70 9.14
CA VAL A 25 -3.34 -0.33 8.67
C VAL A 25 -4.09 -1.60 8.31
N GLU A 26 -5.33 -1.73 8.76
CA GLU A 26 -6.25 -2.75 8.28
C GLU A 26 -7.32 -2.13 7.38
N LYS A 27 -8.05 -2.99 6.65
CA LYS A 27 -9.14 -2.63 5.72
C LYS A 27 -8.68 -1.81 4.50
N GLY A 28 -9.59 -1.64 3.56
CA GLY A 28 -9.34 -0.91 2.31
C GLY A 28 -8.14 -1.43 1.51
N ARG A 29 -7.72 -0.63 0.53
CA ARG A 29 -6.59 -0.97 -0.35
C ARG A 29 -5.26 -1.10 0.38
N LEU A 30 -5.06 -0.33 1.43
CA LEU A 30 -3.82 -0.36 2.22
C LEU A 30 -3.72 -1.65 3.05
N GLY A 31 -4.83 -2.15 3.60
CA GLY A 31 -4.84 -3.43 4.32
C GLY A 31 -4.43 -4.60 3.42
N ILE A 32 -4.92 -4.64 2.18
CA ILE A 32 -4.53 -5.70 1.21
C ILE A 32 -3.03 -5.66 0.95
N ARG A 33 -2.42 -4.47 0.85
CA ARG A 33 -0.97 -4.33 0.59
C ARG A 33 -0.10 -4.95 1.67
N ASN A 34 -0.56 -5.05 2.91
CA ASN A 34 0.22 -5.70 3.98
C ASN A 34 0.41 -7.20 3.74
N TYR A 35 -0.44 -7.82 2.91
CA TYR A 35 -0.37 -9.23 2.54
C TYR A 35 0.22 -9.44 1.13
N MET A 36 0.78 -8.40 0.53
CA MET A 36 1.41 -8.45 -0.79
C MET A 36 2.90 -8.15 -0.68
N ARG A 37 3.70 -8.74 -1.58
CA ARG A 37 5.11 -8.38 -1.75
C ARG A 37 5.26 -7.48 -2.97
N GLN A 38 5.83 -6.28 -2.77
CA GLN A 38 6.17 -5.41 -3.89
C GLN A 38 7.35 -6.00 -4.68
N LYS A 39 7.18 -6.12 -5.99
CA LYS A 39 8.22 -6.56 -6.93
C LYS A 39 8.26 -5.58 -8.09
N SER A 40 9.44 -5.05 -8.40
CA SER A 40 9.68 -4.23 -9.58
C SER A 40 10.14 -5.10 -10.74
N PHE A 41 9.76 -4.69 -11.95
CA PHE A 41 10.23 -5.28 -13.19
C PHE A 41 10.79 -4.17 -14.05
N TYR A 42 11.97 -4.40 -14.61
CA TYR A 42 12.56 -3.57 -15.64
C TYR A 42 12.64 -4.40 -16.91
N TRP A 43 12.18 -3.84 -18.02
CA TRP A 43 12.20 -4.51 -19.30
C TRP A 43 12.74 -3.55 -20.36
N GLY A 44 13.90 -3.89 -20.93
CA GLY A 44 14.45 -3.16 -22.08
C GLY A 44 13.71 -3.57 -23.33
N MET A 45 12.89 -2.68 -23.89
CA MET A 45 12.13 -2.89 -25.13
C MET A 45 12.82 -2.24 -26.35
N ASN A 46 14.10 -1.94 -26.21
CA ASN A 46 14.87 -1.21 -27.20
C ASN A 46 15.28 -2.18 -28.32
N GLU A 47 15.28 -1.72 -29.57
CA GLU A 47 15.76 -2.53 -30.71
C GLU A 47 17.27 -2.82 -30.64
N ALA A 48 18.03 -1.89 -30.04
CA ALA A 48 19.48 -2.00 -29.84
C ALA A 48 19.84 -2.02 -28.34
N PRO A 49 20.94 -2.70 -27.95
CA PRO A 49 21.41 -2.73 -26.57
C PRO A 49 21.79 -1.34 -26.07
N ILE A 50 21.78 -1.16 -24.74
CA ILE A 50 22.17 0.12 -24.15
C ILE A 50 23.71 0.25 -24.25
N PRO A 51 24.28 1.30 -24.88
CA PRO A 51 25.71 1.35 -25.24
C PRO A 51 26.73 1.31 -24.09
N TRP A 52 26.29 1.41 -22.83
CA TRP A 52 27.18 1.29 -21.67
C TRP A 52 27.31 -0.17 -21.18
N ALA A 53 26.50 -1.08 -21.72
CA ALA A 53 26.43 -2.48 -21.31
C ALA A 53 27.18 -3.44 -22.27
N ASP A 54 28.15 -2.94 -23.05
CA ASP A 54 29.06 -3.72 -23.88
C ASP A 54 30.15 -4.44 -23.05
#